data_AF-A0A1Y3BYD7-F1
#
_entry.id   AF-A0A1Y3BYD7-F1
#
_cell.length_a   1.000
_cell.length_b   1.000
_cell.length_c   1.000
_cell.angle_alpha   90.00
_cell.angle_beta   90.00
_cell.angle_gamma   90.00
#
_symmetry.space_group_name_H-M   'P 1'
#
loop_
_entity.id
_entity.type
_entity.pdbx_description
1 polymer ?
#
loop_
_entity_poly.entity_id
_entity_poly.type
_entity_poly.pdbx_seq_one_letter_code
_entity_poly.pdbx_strand_id
1 'polypeptide(L)'
;MVFLSVFQILRTVPNKLLGVLLMVSVPAGLLTVPFLENVNKFQNPFRRPVATTVFLIGTAVALWLGIGATLPIDKSLTLGLF
;
A
#
# COMPACT_ATOMS: atom_id res chain seq x y z
N MET A 1 9.10 6.24 7.32
CA MET A 1 7.79 5.58 7.12
C MET A 1 7.70 4.89 5.76
N VAL A 2 8.00 5.57 4.64
CA VAL A 2 7.86 5.02 3.27
C VAL A 2 8.59 3.68 3.04
N PHE A 3 9.84 3.56 3.50
CA PHE A 3 10.60 2.32 3.32
C PHE A 3 10.22 1.20 4.32
N LEU A 4 9.57 1.55 5.44
CA LEU A 4 9.18 0.59 6.48
C LEU A 4 8.04 -0.31 6.00
N SER A 5 7.07 0.24 5.26
CA SER A 5 5.97 -0.54 4.70
C SER A 5 6.47 -1.56 3.67
N VAL A 6 7.47 -1.19 2.87
CA VAL A 6 8.12 -2.07 1.90
C VAL A 6 8.99 -3.13 2.60
N PHE A 7 9.70 -2.73 3.66
CA PHE A 7 10.48 -3.65 4.49
C PHE A 7 9.58 -4.70 5.17
N GLN A 8 8.40 -4.30 5.65
CA GLN A 8 7.40 -5.21 6.21
C GLN A 8 6.95 -6.27 5.19
N ILE A 9 6.75 -5.90 3.92
CA ILE A 9 6.43 -6.86 2.84
C ILE A 9 7.58 -7.86 2.63
N LEU A 10 8.82 -7.38 2.61
CA LEU A 10 9.99 -8.23 2.35
C LEU A 10 10.23 -9.27 3.47
N ARG A 11 9.92 -8.93 4.73
CA ARG A 11 10.14 -9.83 5.87
C ARG A 11 8.95 -10.76 6.18
N THR A 12 7.76 -10.45 5.68
CA THR A 12 6.55 -11.28 5.90
C THR A 12 6.34 -12.31 4.81
N VAL A 13 6.76 -12.02 3.57
CA VAL A 13 6.60 -12.94 2.45
C VAL A 13 7.71 -14.00 2.49
N PRO A 14 7.39 -15.30 2.54
CA PRO A 14 8.40 -16.36 2.59
C PRO A 14 9.17 -16.51 1.27
N ASN A 15 8.52 -16.21 0.13
CA ASN A 15 9.16 -16.25 -1.19
C ASN A 15 9.82 -14.90 -1.53
N LYS A 16 11.15 -14.89 -1.62
CA LYS A 16 11.95 -13.69 -1.94
C LYS A 16 11.59 -13.06 -3.28
N LEU A 17 11.31 -13.86 -4.32
CA LEU A 17 10.93 -13.34 -5.64
C LEU A 17 9.61 -12.57 -5.55
N LEU A 18 8.63 -13.12 -4.84
CA LEU A 18 7.31 -12.51 -4.67
C LEU A 18 7.39 -11.21 -3.84
N GLY A 19 8.25 -11.18 -2.81
CA GLY A 19 8.52 -9.96 -2.04
C GLY A 19 9.09 -8.83 -2.90
N VAL A 20 10.02 -9.14 -3.81
CA VAL A 20 10.59 -8.16 -4.75
C VAL A 20 9.56 -7.70 -5.77
N LEU A 21 8.74 -8.60 -6.33
CA LEU A 21 7.66 -8.23 -7.25
C LEU A 21 6.65 -7.28 -6.60
N LEU A 22 6.25 -7.53 -5.35
CA LEU A 22 5.36 -6.65 -4.61
C LEU A 22 6.00 -5.28 -4.33
N MET A 23 7.30 -5.23 -4.05
CA MET A 23 8.02 -3.97 -3.89
C MET A 23 8.00 -3.12 -5.18
N VAL A 24 8.22 -3.76 -6.33
CA VAL A 24 8.21 -3.07 -7.64
C VAL A 24 6.79 -2.71 -8.09
N SER A 25 5.78 -3.46 -7.65
CA SER A 25 4.38 -3.15 -7.98
C SER A 25 3.89 -1.80 -7.42
N VAL A 26 4.48 -1.30 -6.32
CA VAL A 26 4.09 -0.01 -5.72
C VAL A 26 4.38 1.16 -6.68
N PRO A 27 5.63 1.41 -7.12
CA PRO A 27 5.91 2.46 -8.10
C PRO A 27 5.27 2.17 -9.46
N ALA A 28 5.21 0.91 -9.90
CA ALA A 28 4.57 0.55 -11.17
C ALA A 28 3.06 0.87 -11.17
N GLY A 29 2.35 0.58 -10.07
CA GLY A 29 0.94 0.92 -9.89
C GLY A 29 0.69 2.41 -9.85
N LEU A 30 1.57 3.19 -9.19
CA LEU A 30 1.46 4.65 -9.17
C LEU A 30 1.64 5.27 -10.57
N LEU A 31 2.51 4.69 -11.41
CA LEU A 31 2.68 5.14 -12.80
C LEU A 31 1.44 4.88 -13.67
N THR A 32 0.64 3.86 -13.38
CA THR A 32 -0.57 3.56 -14.16
C THR A 32 -1.79 4.37 -13.72
N VAL A 33 -1.77 4.98 -12.53
CA VAL A 33 -2.87 5.83 -12.01
C VAL A 33 -3.36 6.87 -13.04
N PRO A 34 -2.52 7.76 -13.60
CA PRO A 34 -3.02 8.79 -14.52
C PRO A 34 -3.69 8.22 -15.77
N PHE A 35 -3.28 7.03 -16.23
CA PHE A 35 -3.87 6.40 -17.42
C PHE A 35 -5.22 5.75 -17.10
N LEU A 36 -5.33 5.09 -15.94
CA LEU A 36 -6.58 4.47 -15.48
C LEU A 36 -7.61 5.51 -15.05
N GLU A 37 -7.16 6.62 -14.47
CA GLU A 37 -8.01 7.67 -13.93
C GLU A 37 -8.46 8.71 -14.98
N ASN A 38 -7.86 8.70 -16.18
CA ASN A 38 -8.17 9.62 -17.27
C ASN A 38 -9.61 9.51 -17.82
N VAL A 39 -10.37 8.48 -17.42
CA VAL A 39 -11.80 8.36 -17.75
C VAL A 39 -12.65 9.51 -17.22
N ASN A 40 -12.24 10.14 -16.12
CA ASN A 40 -12.99 11.24 -15.49
C ASN A 40 -12.18 12.54 -15.51
N LYS A 41 -12.73 13.59 -16.12
CA LYS A 41 -12.13 14.94 -16.18
C LYS A 41 -12.17 15.71 -14.87
N PHE A 42 -12.89 15.20 -13.86
CA PHE A 42 -13.07 15.91 -12.59
C PHE A 42 -11.79 15.86 -11.76
N GLN A 43 -11.28 17.02 -11.36
CA GLN A 43 -10.14 17.08 -10.44
C GLN A 43 -10.56 16.94 -8.97
N ASN A 44 -11.80 17.34 -8.64
CA ASN A 44 -12.29 17.34 -7.28
C ASN A 44 -12.51 15.91 -6.73
N PRO A 45 -11.88 15.51 -5.61
CA PRO A 45 -12.04 14.19 -5.00
C PRO A 45 -13.49 13.84 -4.65
N PHE A 46 -14.29 14.80 -4.19
CA PHE A 46 -15.71 14.55 -3.88
C PHE A 46 -16.56 14.21 -5.12
N ARG A 47 -16.05 14.43 -6.33
CA ARG A 47 -16.68 13.99 -7.59
C ARG A 47 -16.09 12.69 -8.14
N ARG A 48 -15.17 12.05 -7.41
CA ARG A 48 -14.50 10.79 -7.78
C ARG A 48 -14.51 9.80 -6.62
N PRO A 49 -15.71 9.38 -6.15
CA PRO A 49 -15.85 8.60 -4.93
C PRO A 49 -15.08 7.27 -4.95
N VAL A 50 -15.01 6.61 -6.10
CA VAL A 50 -14.27 5.33 -6.25
C VAL A 50 -12.76 5.54 -6.09
N ALA A 51 -12.18 6.50 -6.82
CA ALA A 51 -10.75 6.80 -6.75
C ALA A 51 -10.33 7.24 -5.33
N THR A 52 -11.14 8.09 -4.70
CA THR A 52 -10.88 8.55 -3.33
C THR A 52 -10.97 7.40 -2.32
N THR A 53 -11.93 6.48 -2.46
CA THR A 53 -12.05 5.33 -1.57
C THR A 53 -10.84 4.40 -1.69
N VAL A 54 -10.42 4.08 -2.92
CA VAL A 54 -9.23 3.24 -3.16
C VAL A 54 -7.96 3.91 -2.61
N PHE A 55 -7.82 5.23 -2.80
CA PHE A 55 -6.70 5.99 -2.25
C PHE A 55 -6.67 5.97 -0.71
N LEU A 56 -7.82 6.14 -0.06
CA LEU A 56 -7.90 6.09 1.41
C LEU A 56 -7.59 4.70 1.96
N ILE A 57 -8.09 3.64 1.34
CA ILE A 57 -7.77 2.26 1.73
C ILE A 57 -6.28 2.00 1.55
N GLY A 58 -5.70 2.36 0.39
CA GLY A 58 -4.27 2.20 0.13
C GLY A 58 -3.40 2.94 1.13
N THR A 59 -3.82 4.16 1.52
CA THR A 59 -3.13 4.96 2.55
C THR A 59 -3.21 4.29 3.91
N ALA A 60 -4.37 3.79 4.32
CA ALA A 60 -4.54 3.08 5.59
C ALA A 60 -3.68 1.81 5.65
N VAL A 61 -3.65 1.02 4.57
CA VAL A 61 -2.81 -0.19 4.47
C VAL A 61 -1.31 0.16 4.53
N ALA A 62 -0.88 1.23 3.85
CA ALA A 62 0.51 1.66 3.88
C ALA A 62 0.95 2.07 5.29
N LEU A 63 0.09 2.76 6.04
CA LEU A 63 0.32 3.11 7.43
C LEU A 63 0.33 1.87 8.34
N TRP A 64 -0.62 0.94 8.15
CA TRP A 64 -0.68 -0.32 8.91
C TRP A 64 0.60 -1.14 8.76
N LEU A 65 1.07 -1.34 7.53
CA LEU A 65 2.32 -2.05 7.25
C LEU A 65 3.54 -1.29 7.78
N GLY A 66 3.53 0.05 7.71
CA GLY A 66 4.60 0.89 8.23
C GLY A 66 4.76 0.81 9.74
N ILE A 67 3.64 0.70 10.48
CA ILE A 67 3.65 0.50 11.94
C ILE A 67 4.01 -0.96 12.26
N GLY A 68 3.46 -1.93 11.51
CA GLY A 68 3.78 -3.35 11.68
C GLY A 68 5.27 -3.67 11.51
N ALA A 69 5.99 -2.87 10.72
CA ALA A 69 7.43 -2.96 10.52
C ALA A 69 8.27 -2.80 11.80
N THR A 70 7.81 -1.99 12.76
CA THR A 70 8.54 -1.72 14.01
C THR A 70 8.20 -2.70 15.12
N LEU A 71 7.21 -3.58 14.91
CA LEU A 71 6.80 -4.61 15.86
C LEU A 71 7.47 -5.97 15.58
N PRO A 72 7.46 -6.91 16.54
CA PRO A 72 7.87 -8.30 16.30
C PRO A 72 7.03 -8.96 15.20
N ILE A 73 7.64 -9.90 14.46
CA ILE A 73 7.00 -10.52 13.28
C ILE A 73 5.65 -11.17 13.62
N ASP A 74 5.55 -11.79 14.80
CA ASP A 74 4.36 -12.50 15.28
C ASP A 74 3.16 -11.59 15.55
N LYS A 75 3.41 -10.31 15.80
CA LYS A 75 2.38 -9.29 16.08
C LYS A 75 2.24 -8.26 14.96
N SER A 76 3.06 -8.36 13.93
CA SER A 76 3.19 -7.33 12.90
C SER A 76 1.94 -7.19 12.03
N LEU A 77 1.15 -8.26 11.87
CA LEU A 77 -0.12 -8.24 11.11
C LEU A 77 -1.32 -7.78 11.95
N THR A 78 -1.33 -8.08 13.25
CA THR A 78 -2.45 -7.71 14.15
C THR A 78 -2.19 -6.40 14.89
N LEU A 79 -0.99 -5.82 14.75
CA LEU A 79 -0.47 -4.70 15.54
C LEU A 79 -0.57 -4.91 17.06
N GLY A 80 -0.72 -6.16 17.52
CA GLY A 80 -0.97 -6.49 18.92
C GLY A 80 -2.37 -6.13 19.43
N LEU A 81 -3.30 -5.77 18.55
CA LEU A 81 -4.68 -5.40 18.89
C LEU A 81 -5.64 -6.60 18.88
N PHE A 82 -5.29 -7.65 18.14
CA PHE A 82 -6.07 -8.87 17.95
C PHE A 82 -5.17 -10.11 18.01
#